data_AF-A0A662TNL6-F1
#
_entry.id   AF-A0A662TNL6-F1
#
_cell.length_a   1.000
_cell.length_b   1.000
_cell.length_c   1.000
_cell.angle_alpha   90.00
_cell.angle_beta   90.00
_cell.angle_gamma   90.00
#
_symmetry.space_group_name_H-M   'P 1'
#
loop_
_entity.id
_entity.type
_entity.pdbx_description
1 polymer ?
#
loop_
_entity_poly.entity_id
_entity_poly.type
_entity_poly.pdbx_seq_one_letter_code
_entity_poly.pdbx_strand_id
1 'polypeptide(L)'
;MGGKRMEKKKKEPESSLFPRGKEMDISSEIFRLYRFPQGDTVLIKHPKTLFVDDEGVHRVIDMKDNVHVVPLGWIHIKYKHKEDEGAPELIMEREK
;
A
#
# COMPACT_ATOMS: atom_id res chain seq x y z
N MET A 1 -1.94 -20.69 -47.11
CA MET A 1 -1.92 -21.16 -45.71
C MET A 1 -0.84 -20.36 -44.98
N GLY A 2 -1.07 -19.36 -44.13
CA GLY A 2 -2.22 -19.04 -43.28
C GLY A 2 -1.81 -19.22 -41.82
N GLY A 3 -1.16 -18.21 -41.22
CA GLY A 3 -0.74 -18.27 -39.82
C GLY A 3 0.16 -17.12 -39.35
N LYS A 4 -0.25 -15.86 -39.54
CA LYS A 4 0.39 -14.73 -38.84
C LYS A 4 -0.04 -14.79 -37.37
N ARG A 5 0.90 -15.17 -36.50
CA ARG A 5 0.77 -15.13 -35.05
C ARG A 5 0.60 -13.66 -34.63
N MET A 6 -0.61 -13.25 -34.27
CA MET A 6 -0.85 -11.92 -33.71
C MET A 6 -0.33 -11.92 -32.27
N GLU A 7 0.79 -11.24 -32.05
CA GLU A 7 1.20 -10.84 -30.70
C GLU A 7 0.10 -9.97 -30.10
N LYS A 8 -0.45 -10.40 -28.97
CA LYS A 8 -1.36 -9.60 -28.17
C LYS A 8 -0.57 -8.37 -27.69
N LYS A 9 -0.79 -7.22 -28.31
CA LYS A 9 -0.38 -5.92 -27.77
C LYS A 9 -0.93 -5.83 -26.35
N LYS A 10 -0.03 -5.81 -25.36
CA LYS A 10 -0.38 -5.44 -23.98
C LYS A 10 -1.02 -4.05 -24.08
N LYS A 11 -2.31 -3.94 -23.76
CA LYS A 11 -2.95 -2.64 -23.54
C LYS A 11 -2.14 -1.94 -22.45
N GLU A 12 -1.56 -0.80 -22.78
CA GLU A 12 -1.01 0.12 -21.79
C GLU A 12 -2.14 0.42 -20.78
N PRO A 13 -1.88 0.34 -19.47
CA PRO A 13 -2.93 0.63 -18.50
C PRO A 13 -3.36 2.08 -18.69
N GLU A 14 -4.67 2.28 -18.78
CA GLU A 14 -5.32 3.58 -18.83
C GLU A 14 -4.70 4.50 -17.78
N SER A 15 -4.39 5.73 -18.20
CA SER A 15 -3.63 6.74 -17.45
C SER A 15 -3.70 6.55 -15.94
N SER A 16 -2.59 6.14 -15.33
CA SER A 16 -2.48 6.18 -13.86
C SER A 16 -2.87 7.58 -13.41
N LEU A 17 -3.79 7.66 -12.44
CA LEU A 17 -4.18 8.93 -11.82
C LEU A 17 -2.99 9.65 -11.18
N PHE A 18 -1.84 8.98 -11.07
CA PHE A 18 -0.61 9.50 -10.54
C PHE A 18 0.57 9.18 -11.48
N PRO A 19 0.94 10.10 -12.39
CA PRO A 19 1.94 9.83 -13.43
C PRO A 19 3.39 9.73 -12.90
N ARG A 20 3.62 10.01 -11.62
CA ARG A 20 4.94 10.03 -10.97
C ARG A 20 4.90 9.38 -9.61
N GLY A 21 5.53 8.21 -9.49
CA GLY A 21 5.60 7.44 -8.25
C GLY A 21 5.51 5.94 -8.47
N LYS A 22 5.55 5.19 -7.35
CA LYS A 22 5.47 3.74 -7.32
C LYS A 22 4.15 3.28 -6.74
N GLU A 23 3.40 2.52 -7.54
CA GLU A 23 2.22 1.79 -7.09
C GLU A 23 2.60 0.41 -6.55
N MET A 24 1.95 0.00 -5.47
CA MET A 24 2.14 -1.30 -4.82
C MET A 24 0.78 -1.86 -4.40
N ASP A 25 0.57 -3.15 -4.71
CA ASP A 25 -0.54 -3.91 -4.16
C ASP A 25 -0.27 -4.22 -2.69
N ILE A 26 -1.19 -3.80 -1.83
CA ILE A 26 -1.16 -4.06 -0.38
C ILE A 26 -2.48 -4.68 0.10
N SER A 27 -3.25 -5.28 -0.80
CA SER A 27 -4.55 -5.89 -0.53
C SER A 27 -4.52 -7.07 0.46
N SER A 28 -3.33 -7.57 0.78
CA SER A 28 -3.09 -8.55 1.84
C SER A 28 -3.03 -7.92 3.23
N GLU A 29 -2.88 -6.60 3.37
CA GLU A 29 -2.89 -5.91 4.67
C GLU A 29 -4.31 -5.86 5.26
N ILE A 30 -4.45 -6.16 6.56
CA ILE A 30 -5.70 -5.96 7.30
C ILE A 30 -5.83 -4.51 7.78
N PHE A 31 -4.70 -3.85 8.08
CA PHE A 31 -4.64 -2.44 8.41
C PHE A 31 -3.26 -1.87 8.12
N ARG A 32 -3.23 -0.54 8.01
CA ARG A 32 -2.03 0.28 8.04
C ARG A 32 -2.25 1.49 8.95
N LEU A 33 -1.31 1.74 9.86
CA LEU A 33 -1.34 2.79 10.86
C LEU A 33 -0.11 3.69 10.69
N TYR A 34 -0.35 4.99 10.57
CA TYR A 34 0.67 6.03 10.59
C TYR A 34 0.64 6.75 11.93
N ARG A 35 1.82 7.05 12.49
CA ARG A 35 1.97 7.83 13.72
C ARG A 35 2.77 9.10 13.45
N PHE A 36 2.28 10.23 13.95
CA PHE A 36 2.90 11.54 13.82
C PHE A 36 3.58 11.97 15.13
N PRO A 37 4.53 12.93 15.09
CA PRO A 37 5.30 13.38 16.26
C PRO A 37 4.43 13.84 17.44
N GLN A 38 3.28 14.44 17.14
CA GLN A 38 2.35 14.99 18.14
C GLN A 38 1.47 13.92 18.79
N GLY A 39 1.60 12.66 18.39
CA GLY A 39 0.80 11.54 18.89
C GLY A 39 -0.41 11.20 18.03
N ASP A 40 -0.78 12.06 17.07
CA ASP A 40 -1.85 11.79 16.11
C ASP A 40 -1.58 10.52 15.30
N THR A 41 -2.66 9.84 14.93
CA THR A 41 -2.60 8.62 14.15
C THR A 41 -3.60 8.61 13.01
N VAL A 42 -3.21 7.97 11.91
CA VAL A 42 -4.10 7.68 10.77
C VAL A 42 -4.16 6.17 10.60
N LEU A 43 -5.32 5.59 10.89
CA LEU A 43 -5.59 4.16 10.71
C LEU A 43 -6.41 3.94 9.45
N ILE A 44 -5.88 3.18 8.51
CA ILE A 44 -6.54 2.76 7.29
C ILE A 44 -6.81 1.26 7.38
N LYS A 45 -8.08 0.88 7.31
CA LYS A 45 -8.50 -0.53 7.40
C LYS A 45 -8.69 -1.11 6.00
N HIS A 46 -8.29 -2.36 5.83
CA HIS A 46 -8.37 -3.08 4.55
C HIS A 46 -7.84 -2.23 3.38
N PRO A 47 -6.59 -1.74 3.44
CA PRO A 47 -6.02 -1.04 2.31
C PRO A 47 -5.84 -2.02 1.14
N LYS A 48 -5.94 -1.50 -0.07
CA LYS A 48 -5.91 -2.25 -1.33
C LYS A 48 -4.68 -1.87 -2.14
N THR A 49 -4.47 -0.57 -2.32
CA THR A 49 -3.35 -0.04 -3.12
C THR A 49 -2.61 1.04 -2.34
N LEU A 50 -1.28 1.00 -2.34
CA LEU A 50 -0.44 2.12 -1.93
C LEU A 50 0.20 2.74 -3.16
N PHE A 51 0.14 4.05 -3.23
CA PHE A 51 0.94 4.85 -4.13
C PHE A 51 1.88 5.74 -3.32
N VAL A 52 3.16 5.76 -3.70
CA VAL A 52 4.17 6.65 -3.13
C VAL A 52 4.69 7.53 -4.25
N ASP A 53 4.50 8.85 -4.16
CA ASP A 53 5.06 9.77 -5.15
C ASP A 53 6.56 10.06 -4.91
N ASP A 54 7.16 10.79 -5.84
CA ASP A 54 8.57 11.15 -5.83
C ASP A 54 8.95 12.04 -4.61
N GLU A 55 7.97 12.68 -3.98
CA GLU A 55 8.14 13.48 -2.75
C GLU A 55 7.95 12.63 -1.47
N GLY A 56 7.59 11.36 -1.62
CA GLY A 56 7.38 10.42 -0.52
C GLY A 56 5.98 10.49 0.12
N VAL A 57 5.03 11.21 -0.47
CA VAL A 57 3.65 11.27 0.02
C VAL A 57 2.97 9.93 -0.25
N HIS A 58 2.30 9.39 0.77
CA HIS A 58 1.55 8.15 0.66
C HIS A 58 0.09 8.44 0.29
N ARG A 59 -0.39 7.84 -0.80
CA ARG A 59 -1.81 7.77 -1.13
C ARG A 59 -2.26 6.32 -1.03
N VAL A 60 -3.26 6.05 -0.20
CA VAL A 60 -3.75 4.69 0.03
C VAL A 60 -5.18 4.61 -0.45
N ILE A 61 -5.47 3.63 -1.29
CA ILE A 61 -6.84 3.28 -1.71
C ILE A 61 -7.28 2.10 -0.85
N ASP A 62 -8.45 2.20 -0.22
CA ASP A 62 -9.02 1.10 0.55
C ASP A 62 -9.95 0.19 -0.28
N MET A 63 -10.43 -0.91 0.30
CA MET A 63 -11.33 -1.85 -0.37
C MET A 63 -12.71 -1.28 -0.73
N LYS A 64 -13.06 -0.09 -0.23
CA LYS A 64 -14.27 0.65 -0.60
C LYS A 64 -13.98 1.71 -1.67
N ASP A 65 -12.78 1.67 -2.24
CA ASP A 65 -12.25 2.63 -3.21
C ASP A 65 -12.19 4.08 -2.67
N ASN A 66 -12.10 4.29 -1.34
CA ASN A 66 -11.78 5.61 -0.79
C ASN A 66 -10.29 5.89 -0.94
N VAL A 67 -9.95 7.13 -1.28
CA VAL A 67 -8.57 7.62 -1.38
C VAL A 67 -8.20 8.36 -0.09
N HIS A 68 -7.18 7.86 0.60
CA HIS A 68 -6.59 8.46 1.79
C HIS A 68 -5.26 9.10 1.41
N VAL A 69 -5.15 10.42 1.53
CA VAL A 69 -3.88 11.13 1.36
C VAL A 69 -3.24 11.29 2.73
N VAL A 70 -2.11 10.59 2.94
CA VAL A 70 -1.36 10.67 4.20
C VAL A 70 -0.19 11.64 3.99
N PRO A 71 -0.22 12.82 4.64
CA PRO A 71 0.83 13.81 4.47
C PRO A 71 2.16 13.31 5.02
N LEU A 72 3.24 13.94 4.58
CA LEU A 72 4.58 13.74 5.15
C LEU A 72 4.60 14.10 6.64
N GLY A 73 5.64 13.61 7.34
CA GLY A 73 5.87 13.92 8.75
C GLY A 73 5.41 12.83 9.72
N TRP A 74 4.91 11.69 9.23
CA TRP A 74 4.80 10.49 10.07
C TRP A 74 6.21 10.01 10.47
N ILE A 75 6.33 9.51 11.69
CA ILE A 75 7.58 9.00 12.28
C ILE A 75 7.62 7.49 12.38
N HIS A 76 6.46 6.83 12.22
CA HIS A 76 6.35 5.39 12.32
C HIS A 76 5.16 4.87 11.50
N ILE A 77 5.36 3.74 10.85
CA ILE A 77 4.33 3.01 10.11
C ILE A 77 4.23 1.60 10.72
N LYS A 78 3.01 1.17 11.02
CA LYS A 78 2.69 -0.20 11.43
C LYS A 78 1.66 -0.78 10.47
N TYR A 79 1.88 -1.97 9.95
CA TYR A 79 0.90 -2.70 9.15
C TYR A 79 0.86 -4.16 9.61
N LYS A 80 -0.22 -4.88 9.26
CA LYS A 80 -0.35 -6.31 9.51
C LYS A 80 -0.96 -6.97 8.27
N HIS A 81 -0.40 -8.08 7.83
CA HIS A 81 -0.98 -8.88 6.75
C HIS A 81 -1.99 -9.90 7.29
N LYS A 82 -2.92 -10.33 6.44
CA LYS A 82 -3.86 -11.41 6.71
C LYS A 82 -3.14 -12.71 7.08
N GLU A 83 -1.99 -12.97 6.46
CA GLU A 83 -1.19 -14.16 6.70
C GLU A 83 -0.52 -14.17 8.09
N ASP A 84 -0.39 -12.99 8.72
CA ASP A 84 0.13 -12.83 10.09
C ASP A 84 -0.94 -13.12 11.16
N GLU A 85 -2.17 -13.51 10.81
CA GLU A 85 -3.19 -13.96 11.77
C GLU A 85 -2.91 -15.35 12.38
N GLY A 86 -1.84 -16.04 11.95
CA GLY A 86 -1.42 -17.32 12.53
C GLY A 86 0.09 -17.49 12.76
N ALA A 87 0.90 -16.46 12.46
CA ALA A 87 2.31 -16.49 12.80
C ALA A 87 2.46 -16.28 14.32
N PRO A 88 3.19 -17.15 15.05
CA PRO A 88 3.48 -16.87 16.46
C PRO A 88 4.18 -15.52 16.53
N GLU A 89 3.70 -14.62 17.39
CA GLU A 89 4.41 -13.39 17.68
C GLU A 89 5.83 -13.78 18.09
N LEU A 90 6.82 -13.47 17.24
CA LEU A 90 8.20 -13.38 17.69
C LEU A 90 8.25 -12.16 18.61
N ILE A 91 7.82 -12.39 19.86
CA ILE A 91 8.10 -11.50 20.96
C ILE A 91 9.62 -11.53 21.09
N MET A 92 10.28 -10.55 20.48
CA MET A 92 11.61 -10.18 20.92
C MET A 92 11.46 -9.60 22.32
N GLU A 93 11.42 -10.48 23.33
CA GLU A 93 11.72 -10.11 24.70
C GLU A 93 13.18 -9.69 24.75
N ARG A 94 13.43 -8.43 24.39
CA ARG A 94 14.61 -7.71 24.83
C ARG A 94 14.17 -6.84 25.98
N GLU A 95 14.18 -7.38 27.20
CA GLU A 95 14.50 -6.59 28.39
C GLU A 95 15.24 -7.45 29.44
N LYS A 96 16.53 -7.09 29.59
CA LYS A 96 17.46 -7.22 30.72
C LYS A 96 17.83 -8.58 31.30
#